data_AF-A0A376BAN5-F1
#
_entry.id   AF-A0A376BAN5-F1
#
_cell.length_a   1.000
_cell.length_b   1.000
_cell.length_c   1.000
_cell.angle_alpha   90.00
_cell.angle_beta   90.00
_cell.angle_gamma   90.00
#
_symmetry.space_group_name_H-M   'P 1'
#
loop_
_entity.id
_entity.type
_entity.pdbx_description
1 polymer ?
#
loop_
_entity_poly.entity_id
_entity_poly.type
_entity_poly.pdbx_seq_one_letter_code
_entity_poly.pdbx_strand_id
1 'polypeptide(L)'
;MLPLLSSVLLLFLTLSQNVSGASNQIIQKRSSNQVYDQIFFSNVGFNGYYSPVTSLGDNDTCSCEIGDNVYFSGTNSPLNEPVSVHFRGPLILHKFAYYTSDNFIINEDNSSDWTRDAYFDAASSAAENVTFLTKAGDSSACLGKALTYADSDGISSATSNTLLGNGTLITSDQEYVIFSNISCSKSGFDNDCGVYRDGIPAYHGYYGTTKMFLFEFEMPTETQKNSSSFSYYDMPAIWLLNANIPRTSQYPGSVNCSCWASGCGEFDIFEVMNGTQDRKSTRLNSSHTVVSRMPSSA
;
A
#
# COMPACT_ATOMS: atom_id res chain seq x y z
N MET A 1 -8.61 32.66 -3.84
CA MET A 1 -9.67 31.63 -3.85
C MET A 1 -9.29 30.60 -4.89
N LEU A 2 -8.51 29.58 -4.51
CA LEU A 2 -8.18 28.46 -5.38
C LEU A 2 -9.27 27.38 -5.22
N PRO A 3 -9.70 26.70 -6.29
CA PRO A 3 -10.67 25.62 -6.17
C PRO A 3 -9.97 24.39 -5.57
N LEU A 4 -10.50 23.85 -4.47
CA LEU A 4 -10.18 22.51 -3.99
C LEU A 4 -10.63 21.51 -5.06
N LEU A 5 -9.68 20.77 -5.65
CA LEU A 5 -10.00 19.56 -6.39
C LEU A 5 -10.19 18.42 -5.38
N SER A 6 -11.45 18.13 -5.03
CA SER A 6 -11.79 16.84 -4.41
C SER A 6 -11.86 15.81 -5.55
N SER A 7 -10.85 14.95 -5.66
CA SER A 7 -10.83 13.84 -6.61
C SER A 7 -11.26 12.57 -5.88
N VAL A 8 -12.50 12.14 -6.12
CA VAL A 8 -12.97 10.79 -5.79
C VAL A 8 -12.66 9.92 -7.00
N LEU A 9 -11.65 9.06 -6.91
CA LEU A 9 -11.39 8.03 -7.92
C LEU A 9 -11.81 6.67 -7.36
N LEU A 10 -12.79 6.03 -8.00
CA LEU A 10 -13.11 4.63 -7.74
C LEU A 10 -12.11 3.76 -8.48
N LEU A 11 -11.26 3.04 -7.73
CA LEU A 11 -10.46 1.97 -8.31
C LEU A 11 -11.20 0.65 -8.17
N PHE A 12 -11.74 0.17 -9.30
CA PHE A 12 -12.30 -1.17 -9.38
C PHE A 12 -11.19 -2.16 -9.76
N LEU A 13 -10.71 -2.96 -8.81
CA LEU A 13 -10.01 -4.21 -9.16
C LEU A 13 -11.07 -5.28 -9.41
N THR A 14 -11.37 -5.53 -10.68
CA THR A 14 -12.42 -6.48 -11.07
C THR A 14 -11.93 -7.35 -12.22
N LEU A 15 -12.21 -8.66 -12.11
CA LEU A 15 -11.84 -9.64 -13.12
C LEU A 15 -12.70 -9.46 -14.37
N SER A 16 -12.07 -9.52 -15.56
CA SER A 16 -12.76 -9.96 -16.77
C SER A 16 -11.89 -10.99 -17.49
N GLN A 17 -12.48 -12.16 -17.77
CA GLN A 17 -11.97 -13.08 -18.78
C GLN A 17 -12.70 -12.78 -20.09
N ASN A 18 -11.92 -12.71 -21.18
CA ASN A 18 -12.31 -12.57 -22.58
C ASN A 18 -12.98 -11.26 -23.00
N VAL A 19 -12.16 -10.38 -23.60
CA VAL A 19 -12.65 -9.44 -24.64
C VAL A 19 -11.93 -9.75 -25.94
N SER A 20 -12.64 -10.43 -26.84
CA SER A 20 -12.34 -10.47 -28.26
C SER A 20 -12.98 -9.25 -28.94
N GLY A 21 -12.14 -8.36 -29.52
CA GLY A 21 -12.55 -7.56 -30.67
C GLY A 21 -12.42 -6.02 -30.56
N ALA A 22 -11.69 -5.49 -31.54
CA ALA A 22 -11.83 -4.18 -32.22
C ALA A 22 -11.08 -2.92 -31.71
N SER A 23 -9.93 -2.70 -32.37
CA SER A 23 -9.49 -1.49 -33.10
C SER A 23 -9.09 -0.18 -32.40
N ASN A 24 -7.77 0.08 -32.47
CA ASN A 24 -7.04 1.28 -32.94
C ASN A 24 -7.44 2.73 -32.57
N GLN A 25 -6.41 3.40 -32.00
CA GLN A 25 -6.06 4.83 -32.04
C GLN A 25 -6.97 5.76 -31.22
N ILE A 26 -6.44 6.64 -30.36
CA ILE A 26 -5.88 7.94 -30.76
C ILE A 26 -4.89 8.45 -29.70
N ILE A 27 -3.67 8.82 -30.13
CA ILE A 27 -2.75 9.69 -29.38
C ILE A 27 -3.24 11.13 -29.57
N GLN A 28 -3.73 11.79 -28.52
CA GLN A 28 -4.02 13.23 -28.52
C GLN A 28 -3.24 13.93 -27.40
N LYS A 29 -2.75 15.12 -27.76
CA LYS A 29 -1.82 15.99 -27.04
C LYS A 29 -2.38 16.37 -25.67
N ARG A 30 -1.67 16.00 -24.59
CA ARG A 30 -2.15 16.09 -23.20
C ARG A 30 -2.12 17.52 -22.65
N SER A 31 -3.28 18.01 -22.21
CA SER A 31 -3.44 19.16 -21.31
C SER A 31 -3.31 18.69 -19.85
N SER A 32 -2.79 19.51 -18.95
CA SER A 32 -2.31 19.15 -17.60
C SER A 32 -3.40 18.86 -16.56
N ASN A 33 -4.69 18.88 -16.91
CA ASN A 33 -5.80 18.63 -15.98
C ASN A 33 -6.80 17.64 -16.60
N GLN A 34 -6.42 16.37 -16.73
CA GLN A 34 -7.37 15.32 -17.10
C GLN A 34 -7.98 14.73 -15.83
N VAL A 35 -9.28 14.96 -15.66
CA VAL A 35 -10.11 14.16 -14.75
C VAL A 35 -10.34 12.83 -15.46
N TYR A 36 -10.00 11.73 -14.81
CA TYR A 36 -10.31 10.39 -15.29
C TYR A 36 -11.51 9.87 -14.50
N ASP A 37 -12.58 9.49 -15.19
CA ASP A 37 -13.78 8.95 -14.55
C ASP A 37 -13.58 7.49 -14.10
N GLN A 38 -12.79 6.72 -14.86
CA GLN A 38 -12.44 5.34 -14.54
C GLN A 38 -11.12 4.94 -15.22
N ILE A 39 -10.29 4.18 -14.50
CA ILE A 39 -9.14 3.48 -15.06
C ILE A 39 -9.33 2.00 -14.76
N PHE A 40 -9.35 1.17 -15.80
CA PHE A 40 -9.55 -0.27 -15.67
C PHE A 40 -8.30 -1.02 -16.12
N PHE A 41 -7.92 -2.03 -15.33
CA PHE A 41 -6.86 -2.97 -15.65
C PHE A 41 -7.44 -4.38 -15.66
N SER A 42 -7.44 -5.03 -16.82
CA SER A 42 -7.72 -6.47 -16.94
C SER A 42 -6.45 -7.28 -16.73
N ASN A 43 -6.59 -8.52 -16.26
CA ASN A 43 -5.48 -9.46 -16.08
C ASN A 43 -4.35 -8.93 -15.17
N VAL A 44 -4.72 -8.15 -14.15
CA VAL A 44 -3.81 -7.82 -13.05
C VAL A 44 -3.44 -9.12 -12.33
N GLY A 45 -2.16 -9.32 -12.04
CA GLY A 45 -1.62 -10.54 -11.43
C GLY A 45 -0.79 -11.39 -12.39
N PHE A 46 -0.04 -12.32 -11.83
CA PHE A 46 0.87 -13.20 -12.58
C PHE A 46 1.12 -14.49 -11.79
N ASN A 47 1.72 -15.48 -12.44
CA ASN A 47 2.17 -16.69 -11.76
C ASN A 47 3.61 -16.49 -11.33
N GLY A 48 3.92 -16.86 -10.10
CA GLY A 48 5.25 -16.65 -9.55
C GLY A 48 5.44 -17.37 -8.24
N TYR A 49 6.49 -16.97 -7.56
CA TYR A 49 6.74 -17.39 -6.20
C TYR A 49 7.42 -16.26 -5.45
N TYR A 50 7.37 -16.34 -4.13
CA TYR A 50 8.22 -15.56 -3.26
C TYR A 50 8.79 -16.43 -2.14
N SER A 51 9.88 -15.98 -1.56
CA SER A 51 10.50 -16.67 -0.42
C SER A 51 10.10 -15.94 0.86
N PRO A 52 9.29 -16.56 1.74
CA PRO A 52 8.78 -15.92 2.94
C PRO A 52 9.86 -15.86 4.04
N VAL A 53 9.70 -14.93 4.98
CA VAL A 53 10.52 -14.90 6.20
C VAL A 53 9.94 -15.90 7.20
N THR A 54 10.73 -16.89 7.62
CA THR A 54 10.32 -17.92 8.59
C THR A 54 10.76 -17.62 10.01
N SER A 55 11.78 -16.79 10.18
CA SER A 55 12.26 -16.34 11.48
C SER A 55 12.99 -15.01 11.36
N LEU A 56 12.81 -14.16 12.37
CA LEU A 56 13.56 -12.93 12.56
C LEU A 56 14.45 -13.11 13.78
N GLY A 57 15.75 -12.86 13.62
CA GLY A 57 16.67 -12.70 14.73
C GLY A 57 16.33 -11.46 15.56
N ASP A 58 17.06 -11.30 16.66
CA ASP A 58 16.99 -10.07 17.43
C ASP A 58 17.52 -8.86 16.62
N ASN A 59 17.26 -7.65 17.14
CA ASN A 59 17.62 -6.41 16.45
C ASN A 59 19.14 -6.25 16.22
N ASP A 60 19.99 -7.07 16.85
CA ASP A 60 21.46 -6.94 16.88
C ASP A 60 22.19 -8.00 16.03
N THR A 61 21.64 -9.20 15.88
CA THR A 61 22.29 -10.35 15.21
C THR A 61 22.12 -10.37 13.70
N CYS A 62 21.18 -9.57 13.15
CA CYS A 62 20.97 -9.39 11.71
C CYS A 62 20.62 -10.68 10.93
N SER A 63 20.18 -11.74 11.61
CA SER A 63 19.83 -13.01 10.97
C SER A 63 18.33 -13.06 10.64
N CYS A 64 18.00 -13.20 9.36
CA CYS A 64 16.62 -13.46 8.91
C CYS A 64 16.64 -14.77 8.14
N GLU A 65 15.81 -15.72 8.56
CA GLU A 65 15.67 -17.00 7.90
C GLU A 65 14.57 -16.92 6.84
N ILE A 66 14.84 -17.52 5.69
CA ILE A 66 13.93 -17.60 4.57
C ILE A 66 13.43 -19.04 4.46
N GLY A 67 12.13 -19.20 4.25
CA GLY A 67 11.51 -20.49 4.01
C GLY A 67 11.52 -20.93 2.55
N ASP A 68 10.95 -22.10 2.32
CA ASP A 68 10.69 -22.59 0.96
C ASP A 68 9.78 -21.63 0.19
N ASN A 69 9.93 -21.63 -1.14
CA ASN A 69 9.15 -20.76 -2.02
C ASN A 69 7.65 -21.01 -1.88
N VAL A 70 6.91 -19.93 -1.63
CA VAL A 70 5.45 -19.88 -1.72
C VAL A 70 5.09 -19.58 -3.16
N TYR A 71 4.46 -20.54 -3.82
CA TYR A 71 4.01 -20.40 -5.21
C TYR A 71 2.59 -19.83 -5.24
N PHE A 72 2.37 -18.85 -6.10
CA PHE A 72 1.06 -18.26 -6.33
C PHE A 72 0.74 -18.21 -7.81
N SER A 73 -0.55 -18.22 -8.12
CA SER A 73 -1.04 -18.16 -9.49
C SER A 73 -2.44 -17.61 -9.53
N GLY A 74 -2.81 -17.06 -10.69
CA GLY A 74 -4.15 -16.57 -10.94
C GLY A 74 -4.27 -15.06 -10.88
N THR A 75 -5.47 -14.59 -11.20
CA THR A 75 -5.76 -13.16 -11.25
C THR A 75 -5.63 -12.55 -9.87
N ASN A 76 -5.14 -11.31 -9.84
CA ASN A 76 -4.83 -10.54 -8.66
C ASN A 76 -3.72 -11.13 -7.78
N SER A 77 -3.07 -12.26 -8.15
CA SER A 77 -1.99 -12.81 -7.34
C SER A 77 -0.69 -12.03 -7.53
N PRO A 78 0.08 -11.76 -6.45
CA PRO A 78 -0.13 -12.19 -5.05
C PRO A 78 -0.98 -11.23 -4.19
N LEU A 79 -1.58 -10.18 -4.76
CA LEU A 79 -2.41 -9.19 -4.04
C LEU A 79 -3.78 -9.71 -3.59
N ASN A 80 -4.12 -10.97 -3.90
CA ASN A 80 -5.23 -11.69 -3.31
C ASN A 80 -4.96 -12.08 -1.84
N GLU A 81 -3.69 -12.10 -1.43
CA GLU A 81 -3.27 -12.20 -0.02
C GLU A 81 -3.66 -10.92 0.77
N PRO A 82 -3.58 -10.93 2.12
CA PRO A 82 -3.81 -9.73 2.91
C PRO A 82 -2.83 -8.61 2.54
N VAL A 83 -3.34 -7.40 2.30
CA VAL A 83 -2.53 -6.22 1.97
C VAL A 83 -2.66 -5.12 3.01
N SER A 84 -1.61 -4.34 3.16
CA SER A 84 -1.56 -3.12 3.97
C SER A 84 -1.56 -1.89 3.05
N VAL A 85 -2.14 -0.78 3.51
CA VAL A 85 -2.31 0.43 2.67
C VAL A 85 -1.34 1.50 3.13
N HIS A 86 -0.43 1.91 2.26
CA HIS A 86 0.68 2.80 2.58
C HIS A 86 0.46 4.17 1.97
N PHE A 87 0.96 5.19 2.66
CA PHE A 87 0.86 6.58 2.26
C PHE A 87 2.23 7.25 2.39
N ARG A 88 2.59 8.07 1.40
CA ARG A 88 3.76 8.95 1.42
C ARG A 88 3.35 10.37 1.07
N GLY A 89 3.92 11.34 1.77
CA GLY A 89 3.61 12.75 1.56
C GLY A 89 4.37 13.40 0.39
N PRO A 90 3.98 14.64 0.02
CA PRO A 90 2.98 15.46 0.70
C PRO A 90 1.53 15.00 0.45
N LEU A 91 0.79 14.66 1.50
CA LEU A 91 -0.54 14.05 1.37
C LEU A 91 -1.43 14.36 2.58
N ILE A 92 -2.72 14.60 2.31
CA ILE A 92 -3.79 14.67 3.30
C ILE A 92 -4.81 13.60 2.97
N LEU A 93 -5.12 12.72 3.93
CA LEU A 93 -6.18 11.72 3.80
C LEU A 93 -7.44 12.23 4.52
N HIS A 94 -8.53 12.40 3.78
CA HIS A 94 -9.82 12.80 4.35
C HIS A 94 -10.66 11.59 4.72
N LYS A 95 -10.77 10.62 3.79
CA LYS A 95 -11.55 9.40 3.98
C LYS A 95 -10.87 8.18 3.39
N PHE A 96 -11.10 7.05 4.05
CA PHE A 96 -10.72 5.74 3.56
C PHE A 96 -11.89 4.77 3.75
N ALA A 97 -12.10 3.88 2.79
CA ALA A 97 -13.02 2.77 2.96
C ALA A 97 -12.51 1.53 2.24
N TYR A 98 -12.81 0.37 2.81
CA TYR A 98 -12.50 -0.93 2.24
C TYR A 98 -13.77 -1.75 2.11
N TYR A 99 -13.96 -2.37 0.95
CA TYR A 99 -15.08 -3.25 0.68
C TYR A 99 -14.63 -4.56 0.07
N THR A 100 -15.37 -5.62 0.36
CA THR A 100 -15.24 -6.91 -0.32
C THR A 100 -16.56 -7.36 -0.95
N SER A 101 -16.45 -8.27 -1.90
CA SER A 101 -17.56 -9.02 -2.46
C SER A 101 -17.11 -10.45 -2.72
N ASP A 102 -17.95 -11.43 -2.43
CA ASP A 102 -17.62 -12.85 -2.65
C ASP A 102 -17.46 -13.18 -4.13
N ASN A 103 -18.27 -12.53 -4.98
CA ASN A 103 -18.27 -12.72 -6.42
C ASN A 103 -18.81 -11.46 -7.10
N PHE A 104 -17.94 -10.60 -7.61
CA PHE A 104 -18.36 -9.43 -8.37
C PHE A 104 -17.85 -9.51 -9.80
N ILE A 105 -18.78 -9.45 -10.75
CA ILE A 105 -18.48 -9.42 -12.19
C ILE A 105 -19.14 -8.16 -12.77
N ILE A 106 -18.35 -7.31 -13.40
CA ILE A 106 -18.87 -6.07 -13.98
C ILE A 106 -19.99 -6.38 -14.98
N ASN A 107 -21.14 -5.71 -14.82
CA ASN A 107 -22.31 -5.80 -15.70
C ASN A 107 -22.99 -7.18 -15.76
N GLU A 108 -22.82 -8.03 -14.74
CA GLU A 108 -23.54 -9.30 -14.63
C GLU A 108 -24.54 -9.28 -13.47
N ASP A 109 -25.76 -9.74 -13.74
CA ASP A 109 -26.87 -9.76 -12.77
C ASP A 109 -26.67 -10.79 -11.64
N ASN A 110 -25.72 -11.71 -11.77
CA ASN A 110 -25.39 -12.73 -10.76
C ASN A 110 -24.26 -12.31 -9.82
N SER A 111 -23.88 -11.03 -9.81
CA SER A 111 -22.89 -10.47 -8.90
C SER A 111 -23.44 -10.35 -7.48
N SER A 112 -22.59 -10.66 -6.50
CA SER A 112 -22.83 -10.46 -5.08
C SER A 112 -22.70 -8.98 -4.70
N ASP A 113 -23.47 -8.57 -3.71
CA ASP A 113 -23.39 -7.24 -3.11
C ASP A 113 -22.01 -6.95 -2.49
N TRP A 114 -21.72 -5.67 -2.27
CA TRP A 114 -20.50 -5.22 -1.60
C TRP A 114 -20.76 -5.04 -0.09
N THR A 115 -19.84 -5.54 0.72
CA THR A 115 -19.81 -5.32 2.18
C THR A 115 -18.73 -4.30 2.50
N ARG A 116 -19.03 -3.29 3.32
CA ARG A 116 -18.02 -2.37 3.84
C ARG A 116 -17.35 -2.98 5.05
N ASP A 117 -16.07 -3.30 4.92
CA ASP A 117 -15.30 -3.98 5.96
C ASP A 117 -14.41 -3.01 6.74
N ALA A 118 -14.13 -1.81 6.22
CA ALA A 118 -13.47 -0.74 6.96
C ALA A 118 -13.89 0.64 6.49
N TYR A 119 -13.81 1.61 7.41
CA TYR A 119 -14.15 2.99 7.15
C TYR A 119 -13.34 3.94 8.05
N PHE A 120 -12.95 5.07 7.49
CA PHE A 120 -12.38 6.20 8.22
C PHE A 120 -12.84 7.51 7.60
N ASP A 121 -13.20 8.47 8.45
CA ASP A 121 -13.49 9.85 8.08
C ASP A 121 -12.86 10.80 9.12
N ALA A 122 -11.84 11.53 8.68
CA ALA A 122 -11.08 12.42 9.54
C ALA A 122 -11.93 13.57 10.09
N ALA A 123 -12.88 14.08 9.30
CA ALA A 123 -13.68 15.24 9.66
C ALA A 123 -14.67 14.93 10.80
N SER A 124 -15.24 13.72 10.80
CA SER A 124 -16.16 13.25 11.83
C SER A 124 -15.47 12.44 12.93
N SER A 125 -14.17 12.15 12.79
CA SER A 125 -13.41 11.24 13.66
C SER A 125 -14.09 9.86 13.79
N ALA A 126 -14.74 9.41 12.70
CA ALA A 126 -15.37 8.11 12.63
C ALA A 126 -14.37 7.09 12.07
N ALA A 127 -14.26 5.93 12.72
CA ALA A 127 -13.41 4.84 12.27
C ALA A 127 -14.02 3.48 12.61
N GLU A 128 -13.89 2.55 11.69
CA GLU A 128 -14.27 1.15 11.83
C GLU A 128 -13.20 0.31 11.14
N ASN A 129 -12.61 -0.63 11.87
CA ASN A 129 -11.61 -1.56 11.33
C ASN A 129 -10.38 -0.89 10.66
N VAL A 130 -9.86 0.16 11.31
CA VAL A 130 -8.70 0.94 10.86
C VAL A 130 -7.73 1.14 12.04
N THR A 131 -6.46 0.85 11.80
CA THR A 131 -5.34 1.12 12.69
C THR A 131 -4.26 1.85 11.92
N PHE A 132 -3.89 3.05 12.39
CA PHE A 132 -2.79 3.83 11.80
C PHE A 132 -1.47 3.47 12.48
N LEU A 133 -0.49 3.03 11.69
CA LEU A 133 0.85 2.72 12.16
C LEU A 133 1.88 3.58 11.41
N THR A 134 2.98 3.90 12.07
CA THR A 134 4.10 4.69 11.52
C THR A 134 5.41 3.95 11.74
N LYS A 135 6.46 4.38 11.03
CA LYS A 135 7.84 3.88 11.17
C LYS A 135 8.62 4.65 12.24
N ALA A 136 7.95 5.11 13.30
CA ALA A 136 8.57 5.78 14.45
C ALA A 136 8.89 4.83 15.62
N GLY A 137 8.82 3.51 15.39
CA GLY A 137 9.21 2.51 16.37
C GLY A 137 10.71 2.27 16.43
N ASP A 138 11.11 1.20 17.12
CA ASP A 138 12.51 0.84 17.30
C ASP A 138 13.27 0.67 15.99
N SER A 139 14.44 1.30 15.90
CA SER A 139 15.30 1.21 14.73
C SER A 139 16.37 0.15 14.92
N SER A 140 16.47 -0.79 13.99
CA SER A 140 17.58 -1.74 13.87
C SER A 140 18.39 -1.41 12.63
N ALA A 141 19.71 -1.60 12.67
CA ALA A 141 20.56 -1.50 11.48
C ALA A 141 20.18 -2.53 10.40
N CYS A 142 19.53 -3.63 10.79
CA CYS A 142 19.26 -4.76 9.91
C CYS A 142 17.80 -4.87 9.50
N LEU A 143 16.86 -4.63 10.43
CA LEU A 143 15.41 -4.64 10.16
C LEU A 143 14.84 -3.24 9.86
N GLY A 144 15.70 -2.21 9.84
CA GLY A 144 15.26 -0.83 9.69
C GLY A 144 14.32 -0.39 10.82
N LYS A 145 13.47 0.59 10.52
CA LYS A 145 12.52 1.17 11.47
C LYS A 145 11.29 0.27 11.66
N ALA A 146 10.97 -0.05 12.92
CA ALA A 146 9.81 -0.86 13.27
C ALA A 146 8.50 -0.06 13.16
N LEU A 147 7.40 -0.78 12.99
CA LEU A 147 6.07 -0.21 13.15
C LEU A 147 5.78 0.10 14.61
N THR A 148 5.07 1.19 14.83
CA THR A 148 4.41 1.57 16.09
C THR A 148 3.09 2.26 15.76
N TYR A 149 2.22 2.49 16.75
CA TYR A 149 1.02 3.29 16.51
C TYR A 149 1.40 4.71 16.09
N ALA A 150 0.71 5.23 15.08
CA ALA A 150 0.83 6.64 14.71
C ALA A 150 0.01 7.50 15.68
N ASP A 151 0.51 8.69 16.01
CA ASP A 151 -0.28 9.75 16.65
C ASP A 151 -1.17 10.45 15.60
N SER A 152 -1.96 11.43 16.04
CA SER A 152 -2.89 12.21 15.23
C SER A 152 -2.23 12.99 14.08
N ASP A 153 -0.91 13.20 14.12
CA ASP A 153 -0.11 13.77 13.02
C ASP A 153 0.28 12.73 11.94
N GLY A 154 -0.05 11.45 12.16
CA GLY A 154 0.26 10.32 11.29
C GLY A 154 1.70 9.84 11.36
N ILE A 155 2.61 10.56 12.01
CA ILE A 155 4.06 10.33 11.90
C ILE A 155 4.72 10.05 13.24
N SER A 156 4.35 10.78 14.28
CA SER A 156 4.86 10.56 15.63
C SER A 156 4.34 9.24 16.21
N SER A 157 5.08 8.66 17.16
CA SER A 157 4.67 7.44 17.84
C SER A 157 3.61 7.74 18.90
N ALA A 158 2.58 6.90 18.98
CA ALA A 158 1.58 6.86 20.05
C ALA A 158 1.66 5.55 20.84
N THR A 159 1.03 5.52 22.03
CA THR A 159 0.99 4.31 22.90
C THR A 159 -0.16 3.35 22.58
N SER A 160 -1.14 3.78 21.79
CA SER A 160 -2.32 3.01 21.39
C SER A 160 -2.83 3.50 20.03
N ASN A 161 -3.81 2.79 19.45
CA ASN A 161 -4.47 3.22 18.22
C ASN A 161 -5.04 4.64 18.38
N THR A 162 -4.55 5.56 17.55
CA THR A 162 -4.95 6.96 17.51
C THR A 162 -5.35 7.29 16.08
N LEU A 163 -6.49 7.97 15.92
CA LEU A 163 -6.96 8.38 14.60
C LEU A 163 -6.20 9.62 14.15
N LEU A 164 -5.99 9.74 12.84
CA LEU A 164 -5.46 10.97 12.24
C LEU A 164 -6.40 12.15 12.55
N GLY A 165 -5.80 13.30 12.83
CA GLY A 165 -6.52 14.56 12.91
C GLY A 165 -7.12 14.97 11.55
N ASN A 166 -8.20 15.75 11.59
CA ASN A 166 -8.76 16.35 10.39
C ASN A 166 -7.73 17.29 9.73
N GLY A 167 -7.48 17.11 8.43
CA GLY A 167 -6.52 17.92 7.69
C GLY A 167 -5.05 17.62 8.01
N THR A 168 -4.75 16.46 8.62
CA THR A 168 -3.37 16.03 8.88
C THR A 168 -2.59 15.93 7.56
N LEU A 169 -1.57 16.78 7.42
CA LEU A 169 -0.65 16.79 6.30
C LEU A 169 0.63 16.05 6.69
N ILE A 170 0.92 14.95 6.01
CA ILE A 170 2.26 14.37 5.98
C ILE A 170 3.06 15.05 4.87
N THR A 171 4.34 15.37 5.08
CA THR A 171 5.22 16.05 4.12
C THR A 171 6.06 15.04 3.31
N SER A 172 6.94 15.53 2.43
CA SER A 172 7.91 14.68 1.71
C SER A 172 8.67 13.74 2.66
N ASP A 173 8.94 12.52 2.20
CA ASP A 173 9.53 11.38 2.95
C ASP A 173 8.72 10.83 4.14
N GLN A 174 7.69 11.53 4.59
CA GLN A 174 6.88 11.07 5.70
C GLN A 174 5.90 10.01 5.23
N GLU A 175 5.78 8.93 6.00
CA GLU A 175 5.00 7.76 5.62
C GLU A 175 4.28 7.16 6.82
N TYR A 176 3.05 6.69 6.58
CA TYR A 176 2.30 5.84 7.50
C TYR A 176 1.58 4.73 6.74
N VAL A 177 1.08 3.75 7.48
CA VAL A 177 0.36 2.60 6.95
C VAL A 177 -0.95 2.39 7.70
N ILE A 178 -1.98 1.96 6.98
CA ILE A 178 -3.25 1.50 7.52
C ILE A 178 -3.30 -0.03 7.48
N PHE A 179 -3.63 -0.59 8.64
CA PHE A 179 -4.02 -1.97 8.84
C PHE A 179 -5.48 -2.06 9.32
N SER A 180 -6.03 -3.28 9.34
CA SER A 180 -7.29 -3.57 10.03
C SER A 180 -7.15 -3.36 11.55
N ASN A 181 -8.25 -3.49 12.31
CA ASN A 181 -8.21 -3.55 13.78
C ASN A 181 -8.20 -5.00 14.32
N ILE A 182 -8.07 -6.00 13.44
CA ILE A 182 -8.03 -7.40 13.82
C ILE A 182 -6.59 -7.75 14.20
N SER A 183 -6.33 -7.90 15.51
CA SER A 183 -5.00 -8.24 16.00
C SER A 183 -4.54 -9.60 15.53
N CYS A 184 -3.26 -9.71 15.24
CA CYS A 184 -2.60 -10.97 14.95
C CYS A 184 -2.58 -11.88 16.19
N SER A 185 -2.61 -13.18 15.96
CA SER A 185 -2.12 -14.14 16.95
C SER A 185 -0.60 -14.02 17.11
N LYS A 186 -0.02 -14.84 17.99
CA LYS A 186 1.43 -14.81 18.25
C LYS A 186 2.23 -15.00 16.95
N SER A 187 3.31 -14.24 16.79
CA SER A 187 4.28 -14.38 15.68
C SER A 187 4.72 -15.84 15.50
N GLY A 188 4.72 -16.31 14.27
CA GLY A 188 5.16 -17.65 13.88
C GLY A 188 4.79 -17.96 12.43
N PHE A 189 5.66 -18.69 11.73
CA PHE A 189 5.51 -18.93 10.29
C PHE A 189 4.15 -19.53 9.90
N ASP A 190 3.66 -20.50 10.67
CA ASP A 190 2.37 -21.18 10.41
C ASP A 190 1.16 -20.51 11.09
N ASN A 191 1.35 -19.35 11.72
CA ASN A 191 0.28 -18.62 12.41
C ASN A 191 -0.40 -17.62 11.47
N ASP A 192 -1.54 -17.07 11.92
CA ASP A 192 -2.46 -16.26 11.12
C ASP A 192 -1.81 -15.07 10.38
N CYS A 193 -0.86 -14.38 11.01
CA CYS A 193 -0.14 -13.25 10.46
C CYS A 193 1.31 -13.58 10.03
N GLY A 194 1.71 -14.84 10.11
CA GLY A 194 3.08 -15.25 9.88
C GLY A 194 4.05 -14.64 10.91
N VAL A 195 5.28 -14.43 10.46
CA VAL A 195 6.34 -13.81 11.25
C VAL A 195 6.20 -12.29 11.21
N TYR A 196 6.31 -11.67 12.37
CA TYR A 196 6.41 -10.23 12.54
C TYR A 196 7.43 -9.88 13.64
N ARG A 197 7.96 -8.65 13.62
CA ARG A 197 8.98 -8.19 14.57
C ARG A 197 8.46 -8.22 16.01
N ASP A 198 9.31 -8.59 16.95
CA ASP A 198 8.94 -8.51 18.37
C ASP A 198 8.69 -7.05 18.80
N GLY A 199 7.76 -6.85 19.73
CA GLY A 199 7.44 -5.54 20.30
C GLY A 199 6.58 -4.60 19.45
N ILE A 200 6.20 -4.95 18.22
CA ILE A 200 5.35 -4.09 17.38
C ILE A 200 3.85 -4.38 17.56
N PRO A 201 2.96 -3.39 17.34
CA PRO A 201 1.56 -3.68 17.05
C PRO A 201 1.44 -4.47 15.73
N ALA A 202 0.80 -5.63 15.79
CA ALA A 202 0.61 -6.51 14.64
C ALA A 202 -0.88 -6.76 14.40
N TYR A 203 -1.32 -6.42 13.19
CA TYR A 203 -2.71 -6.53 12.75
C TYR A 203 -2.79 -7.25 11.40
N HIS A 204 -3.95 -7.80 11.09
CA HIS A 204 -4.26 -8.34 9.77
C HIS A 204 -4.31 -7.23 8.73
N GLY A 205 -3.77 -7.49 7.54
CA GLY A 205 -4.05 -6.67 6.37
C GLY A 205 -5.48 -6.90 5.86
N TYR A 206 -5.88 -6.14 4.85
CA TYR A 206 -7.16 -6.28 4.17
C TYR A 206 -7.16 -7.47 3.21
N TYR A 207 -7.94 -8.50 3.55
CA TYR A 207 -8.03 -9.78 2.83
C TYR A 207 -9.34 -9.91 2.04
N GLY A 208 -9.42 -10.91 1.15
CA GLY A 208 -10.57 -11.13 0.25
C GLY A 208 -10.16 -11.14 -1.23
N THR A 209 -10.79 -11.95 -2.07
CA THR A 209 -10.39 -12.08 -3.48
C THR A 209 -10.80 -10.86 -4.30
N THR A 210 -12.04 -10.40 -4.13
CA THR A 210 -12.56 -9.18 -4.76
C THR A 210 -12.54 -8.06 -3.74
N LYS A 211 -11.74 -7.03 -4.02
CA LYS A 211 -11.44 -5.94 -3.10
C LYS A 211 -11.75 -4.61 -3.76
N MET A 212 -12.21 -3.65 -2.98
CA MET A 212 -12.33 -2.27 -3.39
C MET A 212 -11.80 -1.34 -2.29
N PHE A 213 -10.87 -0.47 -2.67
CA PHE A 213 -10.30 0.55 -1.79
C PHE A 213 -10.75 1.92 -2.29
N LEU A 214 -11.39 2.69 -1.42
CA LEU A 214 -11.87 4.05 -1.69
C LEU A 214 -11.08 5.05 -0.86
N PHE A 215 -10.67 6.14 -1.52
CA PHE A 215 -9.90 7.21 -0.92
C PHE A 215 -10.50 8.56 -1.29
N GLU A 216 -10.64 9.44 -0.30
CA GLU A 216 -10.77 10.89 -0.52
C GLU A 216 -9.51 11.54 0.05
N PHE A 217 -8.70 12.17 -0.79
CA PHE A 217 -7.38 12.65 -0.40
C PHE A 217 -6.94 13.86 -1.23
N GLU A 218 -5.95 14.59 -0.72
CA GLU A 218 -5.23 15.64 -1.41
C GLU A 218 -3.73 15.30 -1.47
N MET A 219 -3.07 15.71 -2.55
CA MET A 219 -1.61 15.62 -2.72
C MET A 219 -1.10 17.04 -3.03
N PRO A 220 -0.96 17.91 -2.02
CA PRO A 220 -0.50 19.27 -2.23
C PRO A 220 0.97 19.30 -2.67
N THR A 221 1.38 20.40 -3.27
CA THR A 221 2.81 20.64 -3.57
C THR A 221 3.59 20.86 -2.28
N GLU A 222 4.77 20.26 -2.18
CA GLU A 222 5.69 20.49 -1.07
C GLU A 222 6.06 21.98 -0.95
N THR A 223 6.06 22.47 0.29
CA THR A 223 6.38 23.88 0.62
C THR A 223 7.79 24.05 1.17
N GLN A 224 8.38 22.97 1.68
CA GLN A 224 9.77 22.95 2.11
C GLN A 224 10.72 23.15 0.91
N LYS A 225 11.88 23.74 1.15
CA LYS A 225 12.86 23.95 0.08
C LYS A 225 13.46 22.61 -0.33
N ASN A 226 13.34 22.25 -1.60
CA ASN A 226 14.00 21.07 -2.18
C ASN A 226 15.50 21.07 -1.84
N SER A 227 15.98 19.95 -1.30
CA SER A 227 17.37 19.75 -0.93
C SER A 227 17.70 18.26 -0.90
N SER A 228 19.00 17.94 -0.83
CA SER A 228 19.49 16.56 -0.72
C SER A 228 19.17 15.87 0.61
N SER A 229 18.47 16.54 1.53
CA SER A 229 17.96 15.90 2.75
C SER A 229 16.75 15.01 2.49
N PHE A 230 16.07 15.21 1.35
CA PHE A 230 14.92 14.41 0.97
C PHE A 230 15.33 13.23 0.09
N SER A 231 14.73 12.07 0.34
CA SER A 231 14.83 10.92 -0.57
C SER A 231 13.75 10.98 -1.65
N TYR A 232 12.58 11.51 -1.31
CA TYR A 232 11.37 11.56 -2.13
C TYR A 232 10.68 12.93 -1.99
N TYR A 233 11.34 13.98 -2.46
CA TYR A 233 10.80 15.35 -2.45
C TYR A 233 9.61 15.49 -3.41
N ASP A 234 8.46 15.94 -2.90
CA ASP A 234 7.24 16.19 -3.69
C ASP A 234 6.79 14.98 -4.52
N MET A 235 6.92 13.78 -3.92
CA MET A 235 6.60 12.50 -4.54
C MET A 235 5.56 11.73 -3.73
N PRO A 236 4.34 12.29 -3.53
CA PRO A 236 3.33 11.62 -2.73
C PRO A 236 2.86 10.33 -3.39
N ALA A 237 2.48 9.38 -2.55
CA ALA A 237 2.01 8.08 -3.03
C ALA A 237 0.98 7.43 -2.11
N ILE A 238 0.14 6.59 -2.72
CA ILE A 238 -0.73 5.61 -2.05
C ILE A 238 -0.49 4.28 -2.75
N TRP A 239 -0.07 3.26 -2.01
CA TRP A 239 0.23 1.93 -2.54
C TRP A 239 -0.18 0.82 -1.58
N LEU A 240 -0.24 -0.40 -2.10
CA LEU A 240 -0.53 -1.60 -1.34
C LEU A 240 0.73 -2.46 -1.28
N LEU A 241 1.01 -3.01 -0.10
CA LEU A 241 2.03 -4.04 0.08
C LEU A 241 1.38 -5.28 0.67
N ASN A 242 1.89 -6.46 0.31
CA ASN A 242 1.63 -7.67 1.09
C ASN A 242 1.85 -7.37 2.59
N ALA A 243 0.88 -7.73 3.43
CA ALA A 243 0.88 -7.37 4.84
C ALA A 243 2.09 -7.89 5.62
N ASN A 244 2.76 -8.94 5.12
CA ASN A 244 4.00 -9.45 5.71
C ASN A 244 5.15 -8.44 5.60
N ILE A 245 5.22 -7.66 4.51
CA ILE A 245 6.33 -6.74 4.24
C ILE A 245 6.57 -5.76 5.40
N PRO A 246 5.60 -4.92 5.81
CA PRO A 246 5.84 -3.97 6.88
C PRO A 246 5.82 -4.62 8.28
N ARG A 247 5.22 -5.82 8.43
CA ARG A 247 5.26 -6.59 9.69
C ARG A 247 6.64 -7.18 9.98
N THR A 248 7.39 -7.58 8.94
CA THR A 248 8.78 -8.07 9.09
C THR A 248 9.79 -6.95 8.97
N SER A 249 9.85 -6.27 7.83
CA SER A 249 10.73 -5.13 7.58
C SER A 249 10.43 -4.55 6.20
N GLN A 250 9.89 -3.34 6.15
CA GLN A 250 9.61 -2.67 4.87
C GLN A 250 10.89 -2.23 4.17
N TYR A 251 11.85 -1.64 4.90
CA TYR A 251 13.13 -1.16 4.36
C TYR A 251 14.30 -1.78 5.13
N PRO A 252 14.57 -3.09 4.94
CA PRO A 252 15.63 -3.75 5.68
C PRO A 252 17.02 -3.32 5.18
N GLY A 253 18.01 -3.44 6.06
CA GLY A 253 19.42 -3.44 5.66
C GLY A 253 19.84 -4.74 4.97
N SER A 254 19.12 -5.84 5.21
CA SER A 254 19.32 -7.15 4.56
C SER A 254 18.08 -7.58 3.79
N VAL A 255 18.24 -7.87 2.49
CA VAL A 255 17.13 -8.26 1.61
C VAL A 255 16.36 -9.50 2.08
N ASN A 256 16.98 -10.35 2.91
CA ASN A 256 16.36 -11.56 3.41
C ASN A 256 15.31 -11.32 4.51
N CYS A 257 15.26 -10.12 5.08
CA CYS A 257 14.33 -9.78 6.16
C CYS A 257 12.96 -9.30 5.66
N SER A 258 12.73 -9.37 4.35
CA SER A 258 11.49 -8.98 3.72
C SER A 258 11.22 -9.85 2.51
N CYS A 259 9.99 -10.33 2.38
CA CYS A 259 9.57 -11.02 1.16
C CYS A 259 9.43 -10.06 -0.04
N TRP A 260 9.55 -8.74 0.17
CA TRP A 260 9.33 -7.76 -0.89
C TRP A 260 10.31 -7.97 -2.06
N ALA A 261 11.60 -8.16 -1.74
CA ALA A 261 12.62 -8.41 -2.76
C ALA A 261 12.39 -9.74 -3.49
N SER A 262 11.77 -10.73 -2.83
CA SER A 262 11.44 -12.03 -3.41
C SER A 262 10.05 -12.11 -4.05
N GLY A 263 9.28 -11.01 -4.10
CA GLY A 263 8.11 -10.90 -4.97
C GLY A 263 6.75 -11.13 -4.33
N CYS A 264 6.64 -10.98 -3.00
CA CYS A 264 5.33 -11.12 -2.34
C CYS A 264 4.32 -10.00 -2.66
N GLY A 265 4.75 -8.93 -3.33
CA GLY A 265 3.88 -8.04 -4.11
C GLY A 265 3.73 -6.60 -3.61
N GLU A 266 3.61 -5.69 -4.58
CA GLU A 266 3.39 -4.25 -4.42
C GLU A 266 2.44 -3.75 -5.51
N PHE A 267 1.55 -2.82 -5.17
CA PHE A 267 0.66 -2.17 -6.12
C PHE A 267 0.50 -0.68 -5.85
N ASP A 268 1.05 0.13 -6.74
CA ASP A 268 1.07 1.58 -6.67
C ASP A 268 -0.22 2.12 -7.28
N ILE A 269 -1.13 2.58 -6.43
CA ILE A 269 -2.43 3.11 -6.86
C ILE A 269 -2.26 4.55 -7.34
N PHE A 270 -1.57 5.38 -6.56
CA PHE A 270 -1.27 6.74 -6.93
C PHE A 270 0.18 7.00 -6.60
N GLU A 271 1.00 7.33 -7.59
CA GLU A 271 2.38 7.71 -7.32
C GLU A 271 2.84 8.82 -8.27
N VAL A 272 3.47 9.84 -7.71
CA VAL A 272 4.25 10.82 -8.47
C VAL A 272 5.68 10.32 -8.57
N MET A 273 6.09 9.93 -9.78
CA MET A 273 7.38 9.27 -10.06
C MET A 273 8.57 10.23 -10.23
N ASN A 274 8.32 11.54 -10.30
CA ASN A 274 9.36 12.54 -10.51
C ASN A 274 8.82 13.91 -10.06
N GLY A 275 9.44 14.55 -9.06
CA GLY A 275 9.04 15.88 -8.57
C GLY A 275 9.13 17.01 -9.61
N THR A 276 9.64 16.76 -10.81
CA THR A 276 9.61 17.72 -11.95
C THR A 276 8.45 17.48 -12.93
N GLN A 277 7.69 16.40 -12.78
CA GLN A 277 6.57 16.06 -13.64
C GLN A 277 5.32 15.81 -12.81
N ASP A 278 4.31 16.64 -13.00
CA ASP A 278 2.97 16.53 -12.39
C ASP A 278 2.18 15.34 -13.00
N ARG A 279 2.76 14.13 -12.93
CA ARG A 279 2.24 12.90 -13.51
C ARG A 279 1.92 11.92 -12.40
N LYS A 280 0.65 11.85 -12.03
CA LYS A 280 0.09 10.74 -11.25
C LYS A 280 0.15 9.47 -12.12
N SER A 281 0.94 8.48 -11.72
CA SER A 281 1.05 7.16 -12.36
C SER A 281 0.43 6.11 -11.44
N THR A 282 -0.33 5.19 -12.02
CA THR A 282 -0.65 3.88 -11.43
C THR A 282 0.41 2.89 -11.92
N ARG A 283 0.97 2.04 -11.04
CA ARG A 283 1.94 0.99 -11.41
C ARG A 283 1.69 -0.28 -10.62
N LEU A 284 1.96 -1.43 -11.24
CA LEU A 284 2.03 -2.71 -10.55
C LEU A 284 3.49 -3.14 -10.56
N ASN A 285 4.09 -3.35 -9.39
CA ASN A 285 5.47 -3.77 -9.27
C ASN A 285 5.54 -5.18 -8.67
N SER A 286 6.28 -6.08 -9.32
CA SER A 286 6.62 -7.39 -8.79
C SER A 286 8.05 -7.70 -9.17
N SER A 287 8.87 -8.08 -8.18
CA SER A 287 10.29 -8.33 -8.37
C SER A 287 10.61 -9.59 -9.19
N HIS A 288 9.61 -10.37 -9.64
CA HIS A 288 9.83 -11.63 -10.36
C HIS A 288 9.36 -11.67 -11.83
N THR A 289 8.97 -10.55 -12.44
CA THR A 289 8.81 -10.50 -13.90
C THR A 289 10.07 -9.89 -14.55
N VAL A 290 10.97 -10.75 -15.03
CA VAL A 290 12.26 -10.41 -15.68
C VAL A 290 12.13 -9.31 -16.74
N VAL A 291 12.63 -8.10 -16.45
CA VAL A 291 13.90 -7.52 -16.93
C VAL A 291 14.25 -6.40 -15.96
N SER A 292 15.39 -6.54 -15.29
CA SER A 292 16.16 -5.49 -14.64
C SER A 292 15.83 -4.06 -15.12
N ARG A 293 15.12 -3.30 -14.30
CA ARG A 293 15.37 -1.87 -14.13
C ARG A 293 15.39 -1.51 -12.65
N MET A 294 16.43 -1.99 -11.97
CA MET A 294 17.28 -1.02 -11.29
C MET A 294 18.29 -0.51 -12.33
N PRO A 295 18.34 0.81 -12.53
CA PRO A 295 19.53 1.57 -12.17
C PRO A 295 19.13 2.46 -11.00
N SER A 296 19.70 2.23 -9.82
CA SER A 296 20.78 3.06 -9.26
C SER A 296 20.59 4.55 -9.50
N SER A 297 20.47 5.27 -8.38
CA SER A 297 21.17 6.50 -8.00
C SER A 297 20.25 7.70 -7.76
N ALA A 298 20.29 8.13 -6.50
CA ALA A 298 19.96 9.46 -5.96
C ALA A 298 18.51 9.94 -6.14
#